data_AF-A0A1E3Z047-F1
#
_entry.id   AF-A0A1E3Z047-F1
#
_cell.length_a   1.000
_cell.length_b   1.000
_cell.length_c   1.000
_cell.angle_alpha   90.00
_cell.angle_beta   90.00
_cell.angle_gamma   90.00
#
_symmetry.space_group_name_H-M   'P 1'
#
loop_
_entity.id
_entity.type
_entity.pdbx_description
1 polymer ?
#
loop_
_entity_poly.entity_id
_entity_poly.type
_entity_poly.pdbx_seq_one_letter_code
_entity_poly.pdbx_strand_id
1 'polypeptide(L)'
;MTCAALLASCGGGSSDGEDVGPAPGVQQYPGGVWEGTVGTGAAQRQVVGYIDPGPLGTGGEFYMAREAPGAAGFDAIYGRLNVNVTAVLATGVTYYSVQDGKFASGLTLRGTASNSGKIGRTDGISGNYSDPVQTAAASGAVVPIKLSYSSLNFHPARASLVEGTYRGTGLFGGGWVLTVTPQGQLSGRIGGCLVTGTATPRAADSPLYSMTLNLSGDTTSCEASGTQQSGIAVLRFDAAGVPNGIWVFTRNATGPNNTFTLNGIADPRTTVPPSTTPLSVAGNWQGSFTLPAGVIGDTTVWGSVLPDGGLFFYTNSSLDHNALYGRLIRYENNVTNNRFVTANDGVFFNRLLANTGAYNESVLIDGTLQSGDGTSTAGLFSGSFSYPTQPGGFPTRFSVTPDPLYALPSGKVPNAALIVGTYKMAGTGFGGDTTTLTVFADGAITGLTTSGCEVAGKLLGELGSGLNLYRVEAFGYLNSPNAPITCGLSSGPPQSGSASAQFDANGKVIGLRILTAGLSVAGTRAHTVFVGAKQTTP
;
A
#
# COMPACT_ATOMS: atom_id res chain seq x y z
N MET A 1 0.38 29.70 -43.53
CA MET A 1 1.80 29.28 -43.66
C MET A 1 2.19 28.51 -42.42
N THR A 2 2.49 27.24 -42.60
CA THR A 2 2.73 26.20 -41.61
C THR A 2 4.19 26.24 -41.13
N CYS A 3 4.40 26.45 -39.83
CA CYS A 3 5.71 26.34 -39.16
C CYS A 3 5.66 25.23 -38.10
N ALA A 4 5.35 24.01 -38.54
CA ALA A 4 5.14 22.83 -37.70
C ALA A 4 6.21 21.73 -37.90
N ALA A 5 7.33 22.04 -38.55
CA ALA A 5 8.37 21.05 -38.87
C ALA A 5 9.75 21.60 -38.48
N LEU A 6 10.13 21.46 -37.20
CA LEU A 6 11.53 21.45 -36.69
C LEU A 6 11.63 21.32 -35.15
N LEU A 7 10.51 21.31 -34.41
CA LEU A 7 10.50 21.23 -32.94
C LEU A 7 10.33 19.81 -32.36
N ALA A 8 10.22 18.79 -33.23
CA ALA A 8 10.06 17.39 -32.80
C ALA A 8 11.39 16.64 -32.58
N SER A 9 12.55 17.27 -32.84
CA SER A 9 13.86 16.61 -32.75
C SER A 9 14.70 17.03 -31.54
N CYS A 10 14.14 17.78 -30.58
CA CYS A 10 14.84 18.19 -29.37
C CYS A 10 14.27 17.41 -28.17
N GLY A 11 14.54 16.10 -28.11
CA GLY A 11 14.19 15.23 -26.99
C GLY A 11 13.05 14.25 -27.28
N GLY A 12 13.27 13.34 -28.22
CA GLY A 12 12.35 12.23 -28.52
C GLY A 12 13.02 11.26 -29.48
N GLY A 13 13.18 10.01 -29.06
CA GLY A 13 13.94 8.99 -29.78
C GLY A 13 13.36 8.65 -31.15
N SER A 14 14.11 8.99 -32.21
CA SER A 14 13.92 8.45 -33.55
C SER A 14 14.32 6.96 -33.59
N SER A 15 13.61 6.17 -34.40
CA SER A 15 13.91 4.76 -34.70
C SER A 15 15.25 4.54 -35.43
N ASP A 16 15.96 5.61 -35.80
CA ASP A 16 17.04 5.57 -36.79
C ASP A 16 18.44 5.77 -36.17
N GLY A 17 18.57 5.65 -34.84
CA GLY A 17 19.84 5.29 -34.19
C GLY A 17 20.89 6.39 -33.97
N GLU A 18 20.70 7.62 -34.45
CA GLU A 18 21.58 8.74 -34.05
C GLU A 18 20.75 9.91 -33.52
N ASP A 19 20.55 9.91 -32.20
CA ASP A 19 20.16 11.10 -31.44
C ASP A 19 21.29 12.12 -31.64
N VAL A 20 21.07 13.29 -32.24
CA VAL A 20 22.12 14.30 -32.42
C VAL A 20 21.72 15.55 -31.65
N GLY A 21 22.54 15.97 -30.69
CA GLY A 21 22.36 17.17 -29.91
C GLY A 21 23.35 18.28 -30.26
N PRO A 22 23.15 19.46 -29.66
CA PRO A 22 23.92 20.67 -29.98
C PRO A 22 25.41 20.52 -29.65
N ALA A 23 26.27 21.09 -30.50
CA ALA A 23 27.71 21.11 -30.29
C ALA A 23 28.12 21.80 -28.97
N PRO A 24 29.31 21.50 -28.40
CA PRO A 24 29.82 22.23 -27.23
C PRO A 24 29.81 23.75 -27.45
N GLY A 25 29.31 24.52 -26.46
CA GLY A 25 29.18 25.98 -26.56
C GLY A 25 27.85 26.48 -27.16
N VAL A 26 26.94 25.58 -27.54
CA VAL A 26 25.59 25.90 -28.02
C VAL A 26 24.55 25.63 -26.91
N GLN A 27 23.38 26.27 -27.00
CA GLN A 27 22.24 26.09 -26.09
C GLN A 27 21.94 24.62 -25.82
N GLN A 28 21.91 24.23 -24.54
CA GLN A 28 21.55 22.88 -24.10
C GLN A 28 20.05 22.71 -23.88
N TYR A 29 19.58 21.48 -24.09
CA TYR A 29 18.17 21.07 -24.03
C TYR A 29 18.01 19.94 -22.98
N PRO A 30 17.76 20.27 -21.71
CA PRO A 30 17.74 19.28 -20.63
C PRO A 30 16.43 18.47 -20.55
N GLY A 31 15.59 18.47 -21.60
CA GLY A 31 14.26 17.86 -21.55
C GLY A 31 14.31 16.33 -21.41
N GLY A 32 13.55 15.79 -20.47
CA GLY A 32 13.43 14.34 -20.28
C GLY A 32 13.45 13.89 -18.83
N VAL A 33 13.64 12.59 -18.64
CA VAL A 33 13.79 11.89 -17.36
C VAL A 33 15.26 11.84 -16.97
N TRP A 34 15.53 12.10 -15.69
CA TRP A 34 16.87 12.21 -15.14
C TRP A 34 17.01 11.33 -13.90
N GLU A 35 18.17 10.72 -13.75
CA GLU A 35 18.53 9.88 -12.60
C GLU A 35 19.91 10.27 -12.10
N GLY A 36 20.19 10.11 -10.81
CA GLY A 36 21.52 10.38 -10.31
C GLY A 36 21.60 10.44 -8.79
N THR A 37 22.46 11.32 -8.27
CA THR A 37 22.73 11.42 -6.84
C THR A 37 22.70 12.85 -6.30
N VAL A 38 22.37 12.98 -5.03
CA VAL A 38 22.47 14.21 -4.24
C VAL A 38 23.27 13.97 -2.97
N GLY A 39 24.00 14.97 -2.49
CA GLY A 39 24.89 14.85 -1.34
C GLY A 39 26.22 14.15 -1.66
N THR A 40 27.03 13.91 -0.64
CA THR A 40 28.36 13.31 -0.73
C THR A 40 28.58 12.26 0.36
N GLY A 41 29.51 11.32 0.12
CA GLY A 41 29.88 10.30 1.10
C GLY A 41 28.69 9.47 1.58
N ALA A 42 28.64 9.18 2.89
CA ALA A 42 27.56 8.39 3.50
C ALA A 42 26.17 9.09 3.47
N ALA A 43 26.14 10.40 3.21
CA ALA A 43 24.91 11.17 3.06
C ALA A 43 24.41 11.22 1.60
N GLN A 44 25.12 10.57 0.66
CA GLN A 44 24.68 10.49 -0.72
C GLN A 44 23.37 9.71 -0.84
N ARG A 45 22.45 10.21 -1.66
CA ARG A 45 21.11 9.65 -1.88
C ARG A 45 20.81 9.60 -3.37
N GLN A 46 19.98 8.65 -3.80
CA GLN A 46 19.53 8.58 -5.18
C GLN A 46 18.52 9.69 -5.46
N VAL A 47 18.49 10.17 -6.70
CA VAL A 47 17.48 11.11 -7.19
C VAL A 47 16.96 10.66 -8.55
N VAL A 48 15.66 10.80 -8.77
CA VAL A 48 14.99 10.56 -10.06
C VAL A 48 14.02 11.68 -10.31
N GLY A 49 13.81 12.07 -11.55
CA GLY A 49 12.85 13.13 -11.84
C GLY A 49 12.73 13.42 -13.32
N TYR A 50 12.11 14.55 -13.62
CA TYR A 50 11.98 15.03 -14.98
C TYR A 50 12.25 16.52 -15.06
N ILE A 51 12.62 16.95 -16.27
CA ILE A 51 12.69 18.34 -16.67
C ILE A 51 11.86 18.47 -17.94
N ASP A 52 10.88 19.35 -17.91
CA ASP A 52 10.16 19.79 -19.08
C ASP A 52 11.11 20.65 -19.95
N PRO A 53 11.24 20.38 -21.26
CA PRO A 53 12.06 21.21 -22.15
C PRO A 53 11.54 22.66 -22.25
N GLY A 54 10.26 22.89 -22.00
CA GLY A 54 9.58 24.15 -22.24
C GLY A 54 9.45 24.47 -23.74
N PRO A 55 8.67 25.52 -24.11
CA PRO A 55 8.42 25.85 -25.52
C PRO A 55 9.67 26.22 -26.33
N LEU A 56 10.70 26.73 -25.65
CA LEU A 56 11.96 27.17 -26.26
C LEU A 56 13.08 26.15 -26.10
N GLY A 57 12.83 25.01 -25.44
CA GLY A 57 13.85 24.01 -25.17
C GLY A 57 14.92 24.42 -24.13
N THR A 58 14.87 25.65 -23.63
CA THR A 58 15.80 26.20 -22.63
C THR A 58 15.48 25.75 -21.19
N GLY A 59 14.67 24.72 -21.01
CA GLY A 59 14.17 24.28 -19.71
C GLY A 59 12.80 24.88 -19.36
N GLY A 60 12.10 24.17 -18.47
CA GLY A 60 10.75 24.45 -18.03
C GLY A 60 10.52 23.96 -16.61
N GLU A 61 9.33 23.46 -16.33
CA GLU A 61 9.06 22.88 -15.02
C GLU A 61 9.92 21.64 -14.78
N PHE A 62 10.42 21.49 -13.56
CA PHE A 62 11.12 20.27 -13.16
C PHE A 62 10.54 19.75 -11.85
N TYR A 63 10.70 18.45 -11.66
CA TYR A 63 10.43 17.78 -10.39
C TYR A 63 11.47 16.70 -10.21
N MET A 64 12.12 16.68 -9.05
CA MET A 64 13.09 15.68 -8.64
C MET A 64 12.64 15.06 -7.32
N ALA A 65 12.58 13.74 -7.29
CA ALA A 65 12.39 12.92 -6.12
C ALA A 65 13.74 12.46 -5.59
N ARG A 66 14.10 12.93 -4.41
CA ARG A 66 15.34 12.56 -3.70
C ARG A 66 15.00 11.51 -2.67
N GLU A 67 15.76 10.43 -2.61
CA GLU A 67 15.66 9.47 -1.51
C GLU A 67 15.91 10.14 -0.15
N ALA A 68 14.92 10.09 0.73
CA ALA A 68 14.99 10.57 2.09
C ALA A 68 15.81 9.60 2.96
N PRO A 69 16.39 10.05 4.09
CA PRO A 69 17.05 9.13 5.02
C PRO A 69 16.10 8.02 5.53
N GLY A 70 16.55 6.77 5.50
CA GLY A 70 15.78 5.61 5.97
C GLY A 70 14.72 5.15 4.97
N ALA A 71 13.67 4.45 5.44
CA ALA A 71 12.53 4.05 4.59
C ALA A 71 11.41 5.11 4.56
N ALA A 72 11.74 6.37 4.90
CA ALA A 72 10.85 7.52 4.77
C ALA A 72 10.65 7.94 3.30
N GLY A 73 11.38 7.32 2.36
CA GLY A 73 11.17 7.29 0.90
C GLY A 73 11.67 8.50 0.11
N PHE A 74 10.85 9.44 -0.36
CA PHE A 74 11.27 10.49 -1.30
C PHE A 74 10.82 11.89 -0.89
N ASP A 75 11.81 12.74 -0.65
CA ASP A 75 11.66 14.18 -0.65
C ASP A 75 11.39 14.67 -2.08
N ALA A 76 10.73 15.82 -2.22
CA ALA A 76 10.45 16.42 -3.51
C ALA A 76 11.14 17.78 -3.66
N ILE A 77 11.74 18.02 -4.82
CA ILE A 77 12.37 19.28 -5.20
C ILE A 77 11.81 19.68 -6.55
N TYR A 78 11.08 20.78 -6.62
CA TYR A 78 10.44 21.20 -7.87
C TYR A 78 10.42 22.71 -8.04
N GLY A 79 10.31 23.14 -9.28
CA GLY A 79 10.32 24.54 -9.65
C GLY A 79 10.43 24.72 -11.16
N ARG A 80 10.96 25.86 -11.58
CA ARG A 80 11.19 26.16 -13.00
C ARG A 80 12.68 26.31 -13.26
N LEU A 81 13.20 25.45 -14.13
CA LEU A 81 14.57 25.43 -14.59
C LEU A 81 14.72 26.35 -15.81
N ASN A 82 15.80 27.12 -15.84
CA ASN A 82 16.24 27.84 -17.02
C ASN A 82 17.68 27.44 -17.33
N VAL A 83 17.96 27.22 -18.61
CA VAL A 83 19.28 26.86 -19.12
C VAL A 83 19.70 27.88 -20.14
N ASN A 84 20.91 28.42 -19.99
CA ASN A 84 21.54 29.33 -20.95
C ASN A 84 22.91 28.78 -21.33
N VAL A 85 23.07 28.40 -22.60
CA VAL A 85 24.25 27.67 -23.08
C VAL A 85 24.44 26.39 -22.26
N THR A 86 25.32 26.39 -21.25
CA THR A 86 25.52 25.28 -20.32
C THR A 86 25.10 25.61 -18.88
N ALA A 87 24.83 26.88 -18.56
CA ALA A 87 24.48 27.29 -17.21
C ALA A 87 23.04 26.91 -16.88
N VAL A 88 22.84 26.19 -15.78
CA VAL A 88 21.55 25.75 -15.26
C VAL A 88 21.19 26.58 -14.03
N LEU A 89 20.00 27.16 -14.01
CA LEU A 89 19.50 27.99 -12.91
C LEU A 89 17.99 27.80 -12.69
N ALA A 90 17.60 27.53 -11.45
CA ALA A 90 16.24 27.69 -10.97
C ALA A 90 16.24 28.53 -9.70
N THR A 91 15.37 29.53 -9.64
CA THR A 91 15.09 30.33 -8.44
C THR A 91 13.67 30.10 -7.98
N GLY A 92 13.37 30.35 -6.70
CA GLY A 92 12.04 30.09 -6.16
C GLY A 92 11.69 28.60 -6.07
N VAL A 93 12.72 27.73 -6.00
CA VAL A 93 12.54 26.28 -5.89
C VAL A 93 11.83 25.95 -4.58
N THR A 94 10.94 24.97 -4.64
CA THR A 94 10.24 24.41 -3.48
C THR A 94 10.82 23.03 -3.17
N TYR A 95 11.09 22.81 -1.89
CA TYR A 95 11.47 21.54 -1.30
C TYR A 95 10.35 21.06 -0.40
N TYR A 96 10.09 19.77 -0.42
CA TYR A 96 9.20 19.10 0.52
C TYR A 96 9.93 17.93 1.16
N SER A 97 9.92 17.90 2.49
CA SER A 97 10.52 16.84 3.30
C SER A 97 9.44 15.86 3.74
N VAL A 98 9.61 14.60 3.33
CA VAL A 98 8.68 13.53 3.70
C VAL A 98 8.82 13.10 5.15
N GLN A 99 9.99 13.34 5.75
CA GLN A 99 10.30 12.91 7.11
C GLN A 99 9.52 13.70 8.17
N ASP A 100 9.21 14.97 7.91
CA ASP A 100 8.50 15.86 8.84
C ASP A 100 7.29 16.57 8.22
N GLY A 101 6.98 16.29 6.95
CA GLY A 101 5.84 16.85 6.24
C GLY A 101 5.94 18.35 5.97
N LYS A 102 7.15 18.94 5.98
CA LYS A 102 7.35 20.39 5.85
C LYS A 102 7.85 20.82 4.49
N PHE A 103 7.49 22.03 4.12
CA PHE A 103 7.96 22.71 2.92
C PHE A 103 9.04 23.73 3.26
N ALA A 104 10.03 23.85 2.37
CA ALA A 104 10.93 25.01 2.29
C ALA A 104 10.81 25.64 0.90
N SER A 105 10.61 26.95 0.83
CA SER A 105 10.42 27.70 -0.42
C SER A 105 11.51 28.73 -0.63
N GLY A 106 11.72 29.16 -1.87
CA GLY A 106 12.69 30.21 -2.19
C GLY A 106 14.12 29.69 -2.38
N LEU A 107 14.29 28.38 -2.55
CA LEU A 107 15.59 27.76 -2.79
C LEU A 107 16.11 28.15 -4.18
N THR A 108 17.42 28.03 -4.35
CA THR A 108 18.07 28.16 -5.65
C THR A 108 18.75 26.86 -6.03
N LEU A 109 18.57 26.41 -7.28
CA LEU A 109 19.36 25.34 -7.90
C LEU A 109 20.26 25.97 -8.96
N ARG A 110 21.56 25.67 -8.90
CA ARG A 110 22.56 26.15 -9.87
C ARG A 110 23.44 25.01 -10.32
N GLY A 111 23.78 24.96 -11.60
CA GLY A 111 24.66 23.93 -12.12
C GLY A 111 25.11 24.18 -13.55
N THR A 112 25.70 23.13 -14.12
CA THR A 112 26.21 23.09 -15.49
C THR A 112 25.67 21.83 -16.16
N ALA A 113 25.05 22.03 -17.32
CA ALA A 113 24.68 20.99 -18.27
C ALA A 113 25.90 20.61 -19.13
N SER A 114 26.13 19.32 -19.31
CA SER A 114 27.24 18.77 -20.08
C SER A 114 26.75 17.82 -21.15
N ASN A 115 27.40 17.84 -22.31
CA ASN A 115 26.97 17.10 -23.49
C ASN A 115 27.69 15.77 -23.60
N SER A 116 27.05 14.83 -24.28
CA SER A 116 27.69 13.65 -24.80
C SER A 116 28.75 14.03 -25.84
N GLY A 117 29.99 13.60 -25.64
CA GLY A 117 31.03 13.78 -26.65
C GLY A 117 30.79 12.97 -27.94
N LYS A 118 29.88 11.99 -27.91
CA LYS A 118 29.58 11.12 -29.06
C LYS A 118 28.41 11.62 -29.91
N ILE A 119 27.39 12.17 -29.25
CA ILE A 119 26.11 12.46 -29.89
C ILE A 119 25.61 13.90 -29.64
N GLY A 120 26.33 14.74 -28.90
CA GLY A 120 25.97 16.16 -28.69
C GLY A 120 24.76 16.44 -27.80
N ARG A 121 23.95 15.45 -27.41
CA ARG A 121 22.83 15.59 -26.46
C ARG A 121 23.33 15.96 -25.06
N THR A 122 22.54 16.69 -24.28
CA THR A 122 22.81 16.87 -22.84
C THR A 122 22.70 15.52 -22.12
N ASP A 123 23.83 14.98 -21.65
CA ASP A 123 23.89 13.68 -20.97
C ASP A 123 24.09 13.81 -19.46
N GLY A 124 24.46 15.00 -18.97
CA GLY A 124 24.69 15.23 -17.55
C GLY A 124 24.33 16.64 -17.10
N ILE A 125 23.90 16.76 -15.84
CA ILE A 125 23.75 18.04 -15.13
C ILE A 125 24.42 17.90 -13.77
N SER A 126 25.32 18.81 -13.42
CA SER A 126 25.97 18.82 -12.11
C SER A 126 25.91 20.20 -11.47
N GLY A 127 25.70 20.27 -10.16
CA GLY A 127 25.47 21.53 -9.49
C GLY A 127 25.19 21.38 -8.02
N ASN A 128 24.51 22.37 -7.44
CA ASN A 128 24.05 22.37 -6.06
C ASN A 128 22.68 23.04 -5.94
N TYR A 129 21.93 22.68 -4.91
CA TYR A 129 20.76 23.44 -4.46
C TYR A 129 20.98 24.02 -3.05
N SER A 130 20.30 25.14 -2.76
CA SER A 130 20.33 25.78 -1.44
C SER A 130 19.82 24.86 -0.34
N ASP A 131 20.33 25.01 0.87
CA ASP A 131 19.88 24.24 2.04
C ASP A 131 18.36 24.40 2.27
N PRO A 132 17.57 23.30 2.41
CA PRO A 132 16.15 23.36 2.66
C PRO A 132 15.86 23.66 4.15
N VAL A 133 16.23 24.86 4.59
CA VAL A 133 16.07 25.32 5.99
C VAL A 133 14.62 25.13 6.44
N GLN A 134 14.42 24.76 7.71
CA GLN A 134 13.13 24.45 8.36
C GLN A 134 12.54 23.07 8.07
N THR A 135 13.25 22.23 7.32
CA THR A 135 12.90 20.81 7.12
C THR A 135 13.89 19.88 7.82
N ALA A 136 13.51 18.63 8.01
CA ALA A 136 14.37 17.58 8.52
C ALA A 136 15.61 17.30 7.64
N ALA A 137 15.59 17.74 6.37
CA ALA A 137 16.70 17.61 5.44
C ALA A 137 17.73 18.76 5.53
N ALA A 138 17.49 19.79 6.36
CA ALA A 138 18.39 20.90 6.53
C ALA A 138 19.75 20.47 7.13
N SER A 139 20.83 20.93 6.52
CA SER A 139 22.22 20.59 6.86
C SER A 139 23.08 21.81 7.16
N GLY A 140 22.57 23.01 6.91
CA GLY A 140 23.31 24.27 6.99
C GLY A 140 24.24 24.53 5.80
N ALA A 141 24.23 23.67 4.77
CA ALA A 141 25.12 23.75 3.63
C ALA A 141 24.37 23.60 2.29
N VAL A 142 24.98 24.12 1.21
CA VAL A 142 24.48 23.81 -0.14
C VAL A 142 24.64 22.32 -0.42
N VAL A 143 23.65 21.74 -1.08
CA VAL A 143 23.60 20.29 -1.32
C VAL A 143 23.96 20.00 -2.77
N PRO A 144 25.03 19.22 -3.03
CA PRO A 144 25.43 18.88 -4.38
C PRO A 144 24.43 17.95 -5.04
N ILE A 145 24.27 18.09 -6.36
CA ILE A 145 23.43 17.27 -7.21
C ILE A 145 24.18 16.90 -8.49
N LYS A 146 24.05 15.64 -8.91
CA LYS A 146 24.55 15.11 -10.18
C LYS A 146 23.46 14.27 -10.80
N LEU A 147 23.10 14.61 -12.03
CA LEU A 147 22.07 13.94 -12.82
C LEU A 147 22.69 13.45 -14.12
N SER A 148 22.19 12.31 -14.57
CA SER A 148 22.48 11.66 -15.84
C SER A 148 21.18 11.45 -16.60
N TYR A 149 21.26 11.54 -17.92
CA TYR A 149 20.12 11.31 -18.78
C TYR A 149 19.67 9.85 -18.68
N SER A 150 18.41 9.60 -18.32
CA SER A 150 17.92 8.24 -18.07
C SER A 150 17.64 7.48 -19.37
N SER A 151 17.85 6.16 -19.34
CA SER A 151 17.42 5.27 -20.43
C SER A 151 15.89 5.21 -20.59
N LEU A 152 15.13 5.61 -19.56
CA LEU A 152 13.67 5.69 -19.62
C LEU A 152 13.17 6.63 -20.73
N ASN A 153 14.00 7.58 -21.17
CA ASN A 153 13.68 8.47 -22.29
C ASN A 153 13.51 7.75 -23.64
N PHE A 154 14.04 6.52 -23.77
CA PHE A 154 13.93 5.73 -25.00
C PHE A 154 12.68 4.83 -25.01
N HIS A 155 11.76 5.02 -24.06
CA HIS A 155 10.50 4.29 -23.99
C HIS A 155 9.31 5.25 -24.13
N PRO A 156 8.87 5.56 -25.36
CA PRO A 156 7.73 6.43 -25.60
C PRO A 156 6.45 5.98 -24.88
N ALA A 157 5.76 6.93 -24.27
CA ALA A 157 4.50 6.72 -23.59
C ALA A 157 3.41 6.28 -24.57
N ARG A 158 2.65 5.24 -24.20
CA ARG A 158 1.51 4.71 -24.97
C ARG A 158 0.41 4.30 -24.00
N ALA A 159 -0.86 4.51 -24.39
CA ALA A 159 -2.00 4.15 -23.54
C ALA A 159 -1.97 2.66 -23.13
N SER A 160 -1.62 1.77 -24.07
CA SER A 160 -1.47 0.34 -23.80
C SER A 160 -0.30 -0.02 -22.87
N LEU A 161 0.70 0.87 -22.73
CA LEU A 161 1.83 0.65 -21.83
C LEU A 161 1.53 1.11 -20.41
N VAL A 162 0.63 2.06 -20.17
CA VAL A 162 0.25 2.47 -18.79
C VAL A 162 -0.93 1.70 -18.24
N GLU A 163 -1.67 0.99 -19.09
CA GLU A 163 -2.72 0.08 -18.63
C GLU A 163 -2.18 -0.95 -17.62
N GLY A 164 -2.88 -1.08 -16.50
CA GLY A 164 -2.56 -2.05 -15.46
C GLY A 164 -2.80 -1.53 -14.06
N THR A 165 -2.50 -2.39 -13.07
CA THR A 165 -2.50 -2.01 -11.66
C THR A 165 -1.06 -1.81 -11.20
N TYR A 166 -0.83 -0.80 -10.39
CA TYR A 166 0.45 -0.47 -9.81
C TYR A 166 0.29 -0.38 -8.30
N ARG A 167 1.23 -1.00 -7.58
CA ARG A 167 1.25 -0.97 -6.13
C ARG A 167 2.59 -0.45 -5.65
N GLY A 168 2.56 0.45 -4.69
CA GLY A 168 3.77 0.88 -4.02
C GLY A 168 3.55 0.94 -2.53
N THR A 169 4.61 0.63 -1.80
CA THR A 169 4.72 1.07 -0.43
C THR A 169 4.93 2.58 -0.47
N GLY A 170 4.00 3.32 0.11
CA GLY A 170 4.06 4.77 0.13
C GLY A 170 4.48 5.30 1.49
N LEU A 171 4.90 6.54 1.43
CA LEU A 171 5.35 7.38 2.52
C LEU A 171 4.18 8.25 2.96
N PHE A 172 4.29 8.88 4.13
CA PHE A 172 3.13 9.11 5.00
C PHE A 172 2.51 7.77 5.43
N GLY A 173 3.41 6.77 5.48
CA GLY A 173 3.33 5.32 5.62
C GLY A 173 2.25 4.53 4.88
N GLY A 174 1.34 5.15 4.14
CA GLY A 174 0.27 4.40 3.49
C GLY A 174 0.78 3.61 2.32
N GLY A 175 0.34 2.36 2.17
CA GLY A 175 0.39 1.74 0.86
C GLY A 175 -0.48 2.50 -0.14
N TRP A 176 -0.18 2.34 -1.42
CA TRP A 176 -1.03 2.83 -2.49
C TRP A 176 -1.21 1.79 -3.58
N VAL A 177 -2.38 1.82 -4.20
CA VAL A 177 -2.74 1.00 -5.35
C VAL A 177 -3.46 1.89 -6.34
N LEU A 178 -2.96 1.97 -7.56
CA LEU A 178 -3.59 2.70 -8.65
C LEU A 178 -3.80 1.75 -9.83
N THR A 179 -5.01 1.68 -10.35
CA THR A 179 -5.37 0.94 -11.55
C THR A 179 -5.71 1.92 -12.66
N VAL A 180 -5.08 1.72 -13.82
CA VAL A 180 -5.28 2.50 -15.03
C VAL A 180 -5.96 1.64 -16.09
N THR A 181 -7.10 2.09 -16.60
CA THR A 181 -7.84 1.43 -17.67
C THR A 181 -7.17 1.66 -19.04
N PRO A 182 -7.53 0.90 -20.10
CA PRO A 182 -7.03 1.16 -21.45
C PRO A 182 -7.28 2.60 -21.96
N GLN A 183 -8.33 3.25 -21.47
CA GLN A 183 -8.69 4.63 -21.81
C GLN A 183 -7.91 5.67 -20.98
N GLY A 184 -7.01 5.24 -20.10
CA GLY A 184 -6.25 6.11 -19.23
C GLY A 184 -7.04 6.63 -18.03
N GLN A 185 -8.20 6.03 -17.70
CA GLN A 185 -8.90 6.37 -16.46
C GLN A 185 -8.20 5.71 -15.28
N LEU A 186 -8.00 6.46 -14.22
CA LEU A 186 -7.29 6.03 -13.03
C LEU A 186 -8.28 5.90 -11.86
N SER A 187 -8.16 4.81 -11.11
CA SER A 187 -8.89 4.59 -9.86
C SER A 187 -8.01 3.87 -8.85
N GLY A 188 -8.25 4.03 -7.56
CA GLY A 188 -7.45 3.35 -6.56
C GLY A 188 -7.49 3.98 -5.17
N ARG A 189 -6.40 3.79 -4.42
CA ARG A 189 -6.18 4.36 -3.10
C ARG A 189 -4.73 4.83 -2.90
N ILE A 190 -4.56 5.91 -2.16
CA ILE A 190 -3.27 6.37 -1.63
C ILE A 190 -3.49 6.66 -0.15
N GLY A 191 -2.89 5.86 0.75
CA GLY A 191 -3.29 5.92 2.17
C GLY A 191 -4.80 5.72 2.32
N GLY A 192 -5.44 6.36 3.31
CA GLY A 192 -6.90 6.24 3.48
C GLY A 192 -7.74 6.90 2.37
N CYS A 193 -7.13 7.67 1.46
CA CYS A 193 -7.83 8.35 0.37
C CYS A 193 -8.21 7.41 -0.76
N LEU A 194 -9.47 7.49 -1.21
CA LEU A 194 -9.90 7.03 -2.52
C LEU A 194 -9.36 7.98 -3.59
N VAL A 195 -8.97 7.42 -4.73
CA VAL A 195 -8.37 8.15 -5.84
C VAL A 195 -9.15 7.88 -7.11
N THR A 196 -9.48 8.93 -7.84
CA THR A 196 -9.98 8.87 -9.22
C THR A 196 -9.25 9.87 -10.10
N GLY A 197 -9.10 9.63 -11.39
CA GLY A 197 -8.49 10.61 -12.29
C GLY A 197 -8.05 10.02 -13.60
N THR A 198 -6.91 10.47 -14.11
CA THR A 198 -6.41 10.09 -15.44
C THR A 198 -4.90 9.92 -15.48
N ALA A 199 -4.43 9.02 -16.35
CA ALA A 199 -3.04 8.85 -16.76
C ALA A 199 -2.99 8.69 -18.28
N THR A 200 -2.49 9.70 -19.00
CA THR A 200 -2.51 9.72 -20.48
C THR A 200 -1.15 10.12 -21.05
N PRO A 201 -0.71 9.56 -22.19
CA PRO A 201 0.55 9.97 -22.83
C PRO A 201 0.58 11.49 -23.05
N ARG A 202 1.66 12.14 -22.62
CA ARG A 202 1.75 13.61 -22.63
C ARG A 202 1.97 14.19 -24.04
N ALA A 203 2.81 13.54 -24.83
CA ALA A 203 3.14 13.92 -26.20
C ALA A 203 3.63 12.69 -26.97
N ALA A 204 3.60 12.76 -28.30
CA ALA A 204 4.28 11.78 -29.15
C ALA A 204 5.77 11.74 -28.77
N ASP A 205 6.33 10.54 -28.67
CA ASP A 205 7.75 10.26 -28.36
C ASP A 205 8.26 10.69 -26.97
N SER A 206 7.39 11.25 -26.12
CA SER A 206 7.71 11.53 -24.72
C SER A 206 7.55 10.27 -23.86
N PRO A 207 8.45 9.98 -22.90
CA PRO A 207 8.25 8.89 -21.93
C PRO A 207 7.23 9.23 -20.82
N LEU A 208 6.70 10.45 -20.83
CA LEU A 208 5.90 11.00 -19.74
C LEU A 208 4.39 10.78 -19.97
N TYR A 209 3.69 10.43 -18.90
CA TYR A 209 2.24 10.44 -18.83
C TYR A 209 1.79 11.65 -18.02
N SER A 210 0.81 12.42 -18.51
CA SER A 210 0.11 13.43 -17.73
C SER A 210 -0.82 12.74 -16.72
N MET A 211 -0.73 13.15 -15.46
CA MET A 211 -1.48 12.57 -14.36
C MET A 211 -2.35 13.59 -13.64
N THR A 212 -3.56 13.16 -13.29
CA THR A 212 -4.46 13.89 -12.41
C THR A 212 -5.03 12.91 -11.39
N LEU A 213 -4.99 13.28 -10.10
CA LEU A 213 -5.51 12.48 -8.99
C LEU A 213 -6.49 13.34 -8.19
N ASN A 214 -7.75 12.93 -8.13
CA ASN A 214 -8.77 13.52 -7.28
C ASN A 214 -8.93 12.64 -6.04
N LEU A 215 -8.74 13.25 -4.88
CA LEU A 215 -8.71 12.55 -3.60
C LEU A 215 -10.06 12.74 -2.89
N SER A 216 -10.65 11.64 -2.45
CA SER A 216 -11.91 11.63 -1.70
C SER A 216 -11.86 10.60 -0.58
N GLY A 217 -12.76 10.73 0.40
CA GLY A 217 -12.83 9.85 1.55
C GLY A 217 -13.24 10.59 2.80
N ASP A 218 -13.34 9.85 3.90
CA ASP A 218 -13.53 10.43 5.22
C ASP A 218 -12.30 11.25 5.62
N THR A 219 -12.50 12.45 6.16
CA THR A 219 -11.39 13.36 6.54
C THR A 219 -10.53 12.81 7.67
N THR A 220 -11.03 11.86 8.46
CA THR A 220 -10.25 11.22 9.52
C THR A 220 -9.23 10.22 8.98
N SER A 221 -9.54 9.52 7.88
CA SER A 221 -8.59 8.59 7.24
C SER A 221 -7.90 9.16 5.99
N CYS A 222 -8.48 10.19 5.38
CA CYS A 222 -7.99 10.89 4.21
C CYS A 222 -7.88 12.40 4.48
N GLU A 223 -6.73 12.84 5.01
CA GLU A 223 -6.46 14.26 5.27
C GLU A 223 -6.54 15.14 4.01
N ALA A 224 -6.31 14.54 2.83
CA ALA A 224 -6.34 15.22 1.54
C ALA A 224 -7.70 15.12 0.82
N SER A 225 -8.77 14.74 1.52
CA SER A 225 -10.11 14.61 0.92
C SER A 225 -10.60 15.94 0.32
N GLY A 226 -11.14 15.88 -0.90
CA GLY A 226 -11.60 17.06 -1.63
C GLY A 226 -10.50 17.83 -2.38
N THR A 227 -9.26 17.32 -2.41
CA THR A 227 -8.15 17.96 -3.13
C THR A 227 -7.87 17.29 -4.48
N GLN A 228 -7.24 18.03 -5.39
CA GLN A 228 -6.72 17.51 -6.65
C GLN A 228 -5.21 17.65 -6.70
N GLN A 229 -4.54 16.62 -7.21
CA GLN A 229 -3.13 16.60 -7.53
C GLN A 229 -2.96 16.53 -9.05
N SER A 230 -1.95 17.23 -9.56
CA SER A 230 -1.57 17.19 -10.97
C SER A 230 -0.07 17.02 -11.11
N GLY A 231 0.35 16.33 -12.17
CA GLY A 231 1.75 16.11 -12.45
C GLY A 231 1.96 15.08 -13.54
N ILE A 232 2.96 14.24 -13.37
CA ILE A 232 3.34 13.25 -14.38
C ILE A 232 3.60 11.87 -13.80
N ALA A 233 3.63 10.87 -14.68
CA ALA A 233 4.21 9.57 -14.43
C ALA A 233 5.25 9.17 -15.47
N VAL A 234 6.11 8.25 -15.08
CA VAL A 234 7.10 7.58 -15.93
C VAL A 234 7.06 6.09 -15.64
N LEU A 235 6.95 5.27 -16.68
CA LEU A 235 7.03 3.82 -16.52
C LEU A 235 8.48 3.37 -16.37
N ARG A 236 8.68 2.32 -15.58
CA ARG A 236 9.92 1.57 -15.50
C ARG A 236 9.77 0.27 -16.28
N PHE A 237 10.87 -0.18 -16.85
CA PHE A 237 10.91 -1.34 -17.73
C PHE A 237 11.91 -2.36 -17.21
N ASP A 238 11.63 -3.64 -17.46
CA ASP A 238 12.60 -4.71 -17.28
C ASP A 238 13.56 -4.82 -18.47
N ALA A 239 14.49 -5.76 -18.41
CA ALA A 239 15.47 -5.99 -19.48
C ALA A 239 14.85 -6.40 -20.82
N ALA A 240 13.60 -6.86 -20.83
CA ALA A 240 12.85 -7.22 -22.04
C ALA A 240 12.02 -6.04 -22.58
N GLY A 241 12.07 -4.87 -21.95
CA GLY A 241 11.29 -3.70 -22.35
C GLY A 241 9.82 -3.79 -21.95
N VAL A 242 9.46 -4.63 -20.97
CA VAL A 242 8.10 -4.74 -20.44
C VAL A 242 7.95 -3.83 -19.21
N PRO A 243 6.86 -3.04 -19.10
CA PRO A 243 6.64 -2.22 -17.92
C PRO A 243 6.56 -3.06 -16.64
N ASN A 244 7.44 -2.78 -15.68
CA ASN A 244 7.53 -3.47 -14.39
C ASN A 244 7.31 -2.54 -13.20
N GLY A 245 7.10 -1.24 -13.44
CA GLY A 245 6.83 -0.27 -12.40
C GLY A 245 6.46 1.09 -12.95
N ILE A 246 6.20 2.03 -12.04
CA ILE A 246 5.83 3.40 -12.32
C ILE A 246 6.40 4.33 -11.24
N TRP A 247 6.83 5.49 -11.69
CA TRP A 247 7.04 6.68 -10.86
C TRP A 247 5.89 7.65 -11.11
N VAL A 248 5.35 8.24 -10.06
CA VAL A 248 4.35 9.31 -10.12
C VAL A 248 4.88 10.51 -9.35
N PHE A 249 4.89 11.67 -9.99
CA PHE A 249 5.34 12.93 -9.41
C PHE A 249 4.20 13.93 -9.52
N THR A 250 3.57 14.25 -8.40
CA THR A 250 2.40 15.14 -8.41
C THR A 250 2.50 16.17 -7.30
N ARG A 251 1.91 17.33 -7.57
CA ARG A 251 1.77 18.43 -6.62
C ARG A 251 0.32 18.88 -6.59
N ASN A 252 -0.06 19.54 -5.51
CA ASN A 252 -1.40 20.08 -5.35
C ASN A 252 -1.74 21.00 -6.54
N ALA A 253 -2.92 20.78 -7.12
CA ALA A 253 -3.56 21.65 -8.10
C ALA A 253 -4.70 22.46 -7.45
N THR A 254 -5.43 21.83 -6.51
CA THR A 254 -6.47 22.50 -5.71
C THR A 254 -6.41 22.05 -4.24
N GLY A 255 -6.54 22.99 -3.31
CA GLY A 255 -6.52 22.73 -1.86
C GLY A 255 -5.18 23.07 -1.17
N PRO A 256 -4.95 22.57 0.05
CA PRO A 256 -3.70 22.81 0.78
C PRO A 256 -2.49 22.22 0.06
N ASN A 257 -1.34 22.88 0.20
CA ASN A 257 -0.08 22.40 -0.38
C ASN A 257 0.23 20.97 0.07
N ASN A 258 0.33 20.07 -0.89
CA ASN A 258 0.76 18.69 -0.70
C ASN A 258 1.50 18.23 -1.96
N THR A 259 2.29 17.19 -1.84
CA THR A 259 3.14 16.66 -2.90
C THR A 259 3.27 15.14 -2.72
N PHE A 260 2.98 14.39 -3.78
CA PHE A 260 3.15 12.94 -3.79
C PHE A 260 4.21 12.52 -4.78
N THR A 261 5.23 11.84 -4.26
CA THR A 261 6.15 11.02 -5.03
C THR A 261 5.82 9.55 -4.78
N LEU A 262 5.25 8.87 -5.77
CA LEU A 262 4.90 7.47 -5.66
C LEU A 262 5.84 6.60 -6.49
N ASN A 263 6.43 5.59 -5.85
CA ASN A 263 7.25 4.57 -6.48
C ASN A 263 6.52 3.23 -6.38
N GLY A 264 6.12 2.65 -7.51
CA GLY A 264 5.25 1.48 -7.52
C GLY A 264 5.68 0.42 -8.51
N ILE A 265 5.49 -0.83 -8.14
CA ILE A 265 5.72 -2.00 -9.00
C ILE A 265 4.44 -2.24 -9.80
N ALA A 266 4.60 -2.61 -11.06
CA ALA A 266 3.48 -2.99 -11.93
C ALA A 266 3.04 -4.41 -11.61
N ASP A 267 1.73 -4.59 -11.56
CA ASP A 267 1.11 -5.90 -11.59
C ASP A 267 1.36 -6.56 -12.95
N PRO A 268 1.26 -7.89 -13.04
CA PRO A 268 1.37 -8.60 -14.28
C PRO A 268 0.11 -8.29 -15.07
N ARG A 269 0.29 -8.10 -16.36
CA ARG A 269 -0.81 -7.76 -17.27
C ARG A 269 -1.70 -8.95 -17.61
N THR A 270 -1.59 -10.07 -16.89
CA THR A 270 -2.39 -11.27 -17.15
C THR A 270 -3.79 -11.09 -16.59
N THR A 271 -4.76 -11.02 -17.51
CA THR A 271 -6.19 -10.86 -17.24
C THR A 271 -6.86 -12.22 -17.02
N VAL A 272 -6.64 -12.88 -15.89
CA VAL A 272 -7.62 -13.88 -15.43
C VAL A 272 -8.37 -13.26 -14.23
N PRO A 273 -9.72 -13.22 -14.25
CA PRO A 273 -10.51 -12.80 -13.09
C PRO A 273 -10.10 -13.63 -11.87
N PRO A 274 -10.22 -13.10 -10.64
CA PRO A 274 -9.88 -13.88 -9.44
C PRO A 274 -10.55 -15.25 -9.52
N SER A 275 -9.70 -16.27 -9.56
CA SER A 275 -10.05 -17.69 -9.69
C SER A 275 -11.28 -18.05 -8.86
N THR A 276 -12.27 -18.70 -9.47
CA THR A 276 -13.42 -19.31 -8.78
C THR A 276 -13.02 -20.47 -7.86
N THR A 277 -11.78 -20.94 -7.99
CA THR A 277 -11.18 -21.94 -7.10
C THR A 277 -10.76 -21.29 -5.79
N PRO A 278 -11.08 -21.89 -4.61
CA PRO A 278 -10.57 -21.47 -3.32
C PRO A 278 -9.09 -21.10 -3.36
N LEU A 279 -8.72 -19.98 -2.75
CA LEU A 279 -7.31 -19.59 -2.66
C LEU A 279 -6.53 -20.67 -1.90
N SER A 280 -5.39 -21.11 -2.45
CA SER A 280 -4.57 -22.18 -1.85
C SER A 280 -3.99 -21.83 -0.47
N VAL A 281 -4.05 -20.55 -0.07
CA VAL A 281 -3.66 -20.06 1.25
C VAL A 281 -4.78 -20.14 2.30
N ALA A 282 -5.99 -20.57 1.91
CA ALA A 282 -7.09 -20.73 2.84
C ALA A 282 -6.71 -21.71 3.96
N GLY A 283 -6.99 -21.33 5.21
CA GLY A 283 -6.57 -22.11 6.36
C GLY A 283 -6.57 -21.33 7.67
N ASN A 284 -6.31 -22.06 8.75
CA ASN A 284 -5.99 -21.50 10.06
C ASN A 284 -4.47 -21.45 10.20
N TRP A 285 -3.95 -20.33 10.70
CA TRP A 285 -2.53 -20.01 10.68
C TRP A 285 -2.04 -19.62 12.07
N GLN A 286 -0.81 -19.99 12.39
CA GLN A 286 -0.07 -19.54 13.57
C GLN A 286 1.39 -19.27 13.22
N GLY A 287 2.06 -18.38 13.95
CA GLY A 287 3.48 -18.12 13.74
C GLY A 287 3.94 -16.84 14.39
N SER A 288 4.78 -16.08 13.69
CA SER A 288 5.33 -14.84 14.23
C SER A 288 5.46 -13.69 13.23
N PHE A 289 5.45 -12.49 13.79
CA PHE A 289 5.89 -11.24 13.19
C PHE A 289 7.35 -10.98 13.55
N THR A 290 8.11 -10.51 12.56
CA THR A 290 9.40 -9.85 12.77
C THR A 290 9.19 -8.35 12.65
N LEU A 291 9.22 -7.67 13.80
CA LEU A 291 9.03 -6.23 13.88
C LEU A 291 10.30 -5.50 13.41
N PRO A 292 10.17 -4.31 12.79
CA PRO A 292 11.33 -3.48 12.49
C PRO A 292 12.10 -3.05 13.73
N ALA A 293 13.36 -2.68 13.55
CA ALA A 293 14.19 -2.16 14.62
C ALA A 293 13.54 -0.93 15.28
N GLY A 294 13.46 -0.94 16.61
CA GLY A 294 12.84 0.14 17.40
C GLY A 294 11.31 0.08 17.51
N VAL A 295 10.64 -0.88 16.85
CA VAL A 295 9.20 -1.10 17.01
C VAL A 295 8.95 -2.10 18.14
N ILE A 296 8.22 -1.67 19.16
CA ILE A 296 7.77 -2.53 20.27
C ILE A 296 6.39 -3.08 19.92
N GLY A 297 6.19 -4.37 20.11
CA GLY A 297 4.90 -5.03 19.85
C GLY A 297 4.93 -6.52 20.14
N ASP A 298 3.75 -7.14 20.09
CA ASP A 298 3.63 -8.59 20.19
C ASP A 298 4.11 -9.23 18.89
N THR A 299 4.88 -10.32 19.02
CA THR A 299 5.44 -11.02 17.88
C THR A 299 4.69 -12.30 17.54
N THR A 300 3.96 -12.93 18.46
CA THR A 300 3.21 -14.15 18.12
C THR A 300 1.89 -13.80 17.46
N VAL A 301 1.59 -14.45 16.33
CA VAL A 301 0.40 -14.21 15.51
C VAL A 301 -0.40 -15.49 15.29
N TRP A 302 -1.72 -15.35 15.26
CA TRP A 302 -2.67 -16.37 14.84
C TRP A 302 -3.67 -15.76 13.88
N GLY A 303 -4.40 -16.62 13.17
CA GLY A 303 -5.60 -16.18 12.48
C GLY A 303 -6.03 -17.13 11.39
N SER A 304 -6.66 -16.59 10.36
CA SER A 304 -7.22 -17.39 9.28
C SER A 304 -7.26 -16.64 7.95
N VAL A 305 -7.26 -17.40 6.88
CA VAL A 305 -7.62 -16.93 5.54
C VAL A 305 -8.81 -17.74 5.03
N LEU A 306 -9.86 -17.05 4.61
CA LEU A 306 -11.05 -17.64 4.00
C LEU A 306 -10.77 -18.05 2.54
N PRO A 307 -11.55 -19.00 1.98
CA PRO A 307 -11.42 -19.44 0.58
C PRO A 307 -11.51 -18.34 -0.47
N ASP A 308 -12.23 -17.25 -0.19
CA ASP A 308 -12.37 -16.07 -1.05
C ASP A 308 -11.29 -15.00 -0.80
N GLY A 309 -10.31 -15.31 0.05
CA GLY A 309 -9.18 -14.44 0.38
C GLY A 309 -9.39 -13.53 1.59
N GLY A 310 -10.55 -13.55 2.26
CA GLY A 310 -10.73 -12.80 3.50
C GLY A 310 -9.67 -13.19 4.55
N LEU A 311 -8.78 -12.27 4.87
CA LEU A 311 -7.67 -12.45 5.81
C LEU A 311 -7.97 -11.78 7.13
N PHE A 312 -7.68 -12.47 8.23
CA PHE A 312 -7.63 -11.87 9.56
C PHE A 312 -6.52 -12.52 10.38
N PHE A 313 -5.52 -11.74 10.76
CA PHE A 313 -4.45 -12.10 11.69
C PHE A 313 -4.50 -11.23 12.93
N TYR A 314 -4.17 -11.80 14.08
CA TYR A 314 -4.14 -11.09 15.35
C TYR A 314 -3.00 -11.56 16.23
N THR A 315 -2.52 -10.69 17.11
CA THR A 315 -1.51 -11.04 18.12
C THR A 315 -2.15 -11.41 19.45
N ASN A 316 -1.57 -12.34 20.21
CA ASN A 316 -2.10 -12.68 21.54
C ASN A 316 -1.72 -11.60 22.55
N SER A 317 -2.73 -10.99 23.17
CA SER A 317 -2.54 -10.03 24.24
C SER A 317 -3.69 -10.11 25.24
N SER A 318 -3.45 -9.60 26.46
CA SER A 318 -4.35 -9.72 27.60
C SER A 318 -5.47 -8.67 27.65
N LEU A 319 -5.40 -7.59 26.85
CA LEU A 319 -6.35 -6.47 26.91
C LEU A 319 -6.98 -6.16 25.55
N ASP A 320 -6.18 -6.09 24.48
CA ASP A 320 -6.65 -5.92 23.10
C ASP A 320 -5.63 -6.54 22.14
N HIS A 321 -6.10 -7.13 21.05
CA HIS A 321 -5.25 -7.76 20.04
C HIS A 321 -4.85 -6.72 18.99
N ASN A 322 -3.58 -6.72 18.55
CA ASN A 322 -3.30 -6.11 17.25
C ASN A 322 -4.03 -6.95 16.20
N ALA A 323 -4.65 -6.31 15.20
CA ALA A 323 -5.40 -7.02 14.17
C ALA A 323 -5.02 -6.53 12.78
N LEU A 324 -4.59 -7.44 11.91
CA LEU A 324 -4.35 -7.23 10.49
C LEU A 324 -5.45 -7.95 9.72
N TYR A 325 -6.26 -7.22 8.97
CA TYR A 325 -7.34 -7.81 8.19
C TYR A 325 -7.53 -7.12 6.84
N GLY A 326 -8.17 -7.82 5.90
CA GLY A 326 -8.40 -7.35 4.54
C GLY A 326 -8.75 -8.51 3.63
N ARG A 327 -8.61 -8.33 2.32
CA ARG A 327 -8.81 -9.41 1.35
C ARG A 327 -7.54 -9.66 0.57
N LEU A 328 -7.10 -10.91 0.50
CA LEU A 328 -6.02 -11.35 -0.37
C LEU A 328 -6.53 -11.63 -1.77
N ILE A 329 -5.72 -11.31 -2.75
CA ILE A 329 -5.88 -11.74 -4.15
C ILE A 329 -4.64 -12.56 -4.55
N ARG A 330 -4.85 -13.64 -5.30
CA ARG A 330 -3.75 -14.44 -5.84
C ARG A 330 -3.18 -13.76 -7.08
N TYR A 331 -1.86 -13.76 -7.17
CA TYR A 331 -1.11 -13.23 -8.29
C TYR A 331 -0.91 -14.35 -9.34
N GLU A 332 -1.67 -14.31 -10.43
CA GLU A 332 -1.85 -15.46 -11.34
C GLU A 332 -0.65 -15.82 -12.20
N ASN A 333 0.18 -14.84 -12.57
CA ASN A 333 1.41 -15.11 -13.34
C ASN A 333 2.49 -15.83 -12.51
N ASN A 334 2.22 -16.09 -11.23
CA ASN A 334 3.15 -16.71 -10.30
C ASN A 334 2.54 -17.96 -9.67
N VAL A 335 1.91 -18.80 -10.52
CA VAL A 335 1.38 -20.13 -10.14
C VAL A 335 2.45 -20.95 -9.42
N THR A 336 3.72 -20.79 -9.81
CA THR A 336 4.87 -21.50 -9.25
C THR A 336 5.24 -21.03 -7.84
N ASN A 337 5.16 -19.73 -7.52
CA ASN A 337 5.51 -19.24 -6.17
C ASN A 337 4.30 -18.95 -5.27
N ASN A 338 3.05 -19.10 -5.76
CA ASN A 338 1.82 -18.82 -5.00
C ASN A 338 1.88 -17.50 -4.22
N ARG A 339 2.10 -16.39 -4.93
CA ARG A 339 2.14 -15.04 -4.33
C ARG A 339 0.72 -14.50 -4.12
N PHE A 340 0.51 -13.85 -2.99
CA PHE A 340 -0.74 -13.21 -2.57
C PHE A 340 -0.46 -11.78 -2.14
N VAL A 341 -1.35 -10.86 -2.51
CA VAL A 341 -1.28 -9.47 -2.09
C VAL A 341 -2.61 -9.01 -1.52
N THR A 342 -2.62 -8.01 -0.65
CA THR A 342 -3.91 -7.40 -0.27
C THR A 342 -4.55 -6.72 -1.48
N ALA A 343 -5.87 -6.78 -1.53
CA ALA A 343 -6.69 -5.83 -2.25
C ALA A 343 -6.50 -4.41 -1.65
N ASN A 344 -7.28 -3.46 -2.14
CA ASN A 344 -7.27 -2.08 -1.68
C ASN A 344 -8.02 -1.87 -0.34
N ASP A 345 -8.14 -2.88 0.50
CA ASP A 345 -8.97 -2.90 1.71
C ASP A 345 -8.23 -3.33 2.99
N GLY A 346 -6.90 -3.46 2.94
CA GLY A 346 -6.09 -3.84 4.09
C GLY A 346 -6.10 -2.83 5.22
N VAL A 347 -6.21 -3.32 6.45
CA VAL A 347 -6.25 -2.53 7.68
C VAL A 347 -5.42 -3.17 8.77
N PHE A 348 -4.72 -2.35 9.54
CA PHE A 348 -4.00 -2.75 10.74
C PHE A 348 -4.47 -1.95 11.94
N PHE A 349 -5.12 -2.61 12.89
CA PHE A 349 -5.41 -2.04 14.20
C PHE A 349 -4.19 -2.19 15.10
N ASN A 350 -3.61 -1.07 15.51
CA ASN A 350 -2.48 -1.01 16.42
C ASN A 350 -2.95 -0.58 17.81
N ARG A 351 -2.85 -1.49 18.78
CA ARG A 351 -3.25 -1.23 20.18
C ARG A 351 -2.30 -0.27 20.91
N LEU A 352 -1.03 -0.21 20.50
CA LEU A 352 0.03 0.47 21.25
C LEU A 352 0.14 1.98 20.96
N LEU A 353 -0.68 2.50 20.04
CA LEU A 353 -0.73 3.93 19.74
C LEU A 353 -1.86 4.59 20.55
N ALA A 354 -1.48 5.56 21.39
CA ALA A 354 -2.35 6.53 22.08
C ALA A 354 -3.49 5.98 22.97
N ASN A 355 -3.25 4.88 23.71
CA ASN A 355 -4.13 4.36 24.78
C ASN A 355 -5.62 4.11 24.40
N THR A 356 -5.96 4.12 23.11
CA THR A 356 -7.32 3.87 22.58
C THR A 356 -7.32 2.98 21.34
N GLY A 357 -6.15 2.61 20.81
CA GLY A 357 -6.00 1.83 19.59
C GLY A 357 -6.34 2.63 18.33
N ALA A 358 -5.50 2.53 17.30
CA ALA A 358 -5.69 3.26 16.05
C ALA A 358 -5.78 2.30 14.85
N TYR A 359 -6.75 2.53 13.97
CA TYR A 359 -6.85 1.85 12.69
C TYR A 359 -5.95 2.53 11.66
N ASN A 360 -5.05 1.76 11.08
CA ASN A 360 -4.22 2.18 9.95
C ASN A 360 -4.79 1.58 8.68
N GLU A 361 -5.20 2.44 7.75
CA GLU A 361 -5.76 2.02 6.47
C GLU A 361 -4.70 1.83 5.40
N SER A 362 -5.08 1.19 4.29
CA SER A 362 -4.22 0.93 3.13
C SER A 362 -2.96 0.17 3.48
N VAL A 363 -3.18 -0.89 4.26
CA VAL A 363 -2.15 -1.85 4.60
C VAL A 363 -1.94 -2.79 3.44
N LEU A 364 -0.76 -2.72 2.84
CA LEU A 364 -0.38 -3.63 1.79
C LEU A 364 0.30 -4.83 2.40
N ILE A 365 -0.22 -6.01 2.07
CA ILE A 365 0.37 -7.30 2.38
C ILE A 365 0.93 -7.83 1.06
N ASP A 366 2.13 -8.39 1.14
CA ASP A 366 2.76 -9.13 0.06
C ASP A 366 3.33 -10.41 0.66
N GLY A 367 2.74 -11.54 0.29
CA GLY A 367 3.06 -12.84 0.84
C GLY A 367 3.21 -13.91 -0.22
N THR A 368 3.92 -14.97 0.14
CA THR A 368 4.25 -16.11 -0.70
C THR A 368 3.90 -17.38 0.07
N LEU A 369 3.18 -18.28 -0.58
CA LEU A 369 2.85 -19.58 -0.02
C LEU A 369 3.79 -20.66 -0.56
N GLN A 370 4.56 -21.26 0.33
CA GLN A 370 5.34 -22.46 0.05
C GLN A 370 4.49 -23.70 0.35
N SER A 371 4.25 -24.53 -0.65
CA SER A 371 3.66 -25.86 -0.48
C SER A 371 4.70 -26.82 0.08
N GLY A 372 4.34 -27.61 1.08
CA GLY A 372 5.21 -28.67 1.59
C GLY A 372 5.40 -29.78 0.56
N ASP A 373 6.66 -30.05 0.22
CA ASP A 373 7.16 -31.32 -0.34
C ASP A 373 6.42 -31.90 -1.56
N GLY A 374 5.79 -31.07 -2.38
CA GLY A 374 5.05 -31.51 -3.58
C GLY A 374 3.68 -32.15 -3.30
N THR A 375 3.21 -32.10 -2.05
CA THR A 375 1.82 -32.43 -1.70
C THR A 375 0.99 -31.13 -1.63
N SER A 376 -0.30 -31.19 -1.95
CA SER A 376 -1.22 -30.04 -2.03
C SER A 376 -1.49 -29.31 -0.70
N THR A 377 -0.64 -29.50 0.30
CA THR A 377 -0.79 -28.95 1.65
C THR A 377 0.12 -27.73 1.81
N ALA A 378 -0.50 -26.58 2.09
CA ALA A 378 0.18 -25.34 2.38
C ALA A 378 1.12 -25.52 3.60
N GLY A 379 2.43 -25.32 3.43
CA GLY A 379 3.43 -25.58 4.47
C GLY A 379 3.85 -24.32 5.23
N LEU A 380 4.03 -23.21 4.50
CA LEU A 380 4.45 -21.93 5.05
C LEU A 380 3.85 -20.78 4.24
N PHE A 381 3.17 -19.86 4.90
CA PHE A 381 2.80 -18.57 4.34
C PHE A 381 3.65 -17.49 5.00
N SER A 382 4.50 -16.83 4.22
CA SER A 382 5.39 -15.78 4.72
C SER A 382 5.36 -14.56 3.82
N GLY A 383 5.68 -13.40 4.37
CA GLY A 383 5.57 -12.16 3.65
C GLY A 383 5.85 -10.94 4.51
N SER A 384 5.31 -9.81 4.07
CA SER A 384 5.42 -8.56 4.82
C SER A 384 4.19 -7.68 4.65
N PHE A 385 4.01 -6.75 5.58
CA PHE A 385 3.00 -5.72 5.51
C PHE A 385 3.52 -4.36 6.01
N SER A 386 2.94 -3.26 5.52
CA SER A 386 3.33 -1.88 5.88
C SER A 386 2.12 -0.93 5.98
N TYR A 387 2.18 0.11 6.82
CA TYR A 387 1.05 1.02 7.09
C TYR A 387 1.42 2.48 7.46
N PRO A 388 0.49 3.46 7.29
CA PRO A 388 0.67 4.94 7.42
C PRO A 388 1.59 5.46 8.51
N THR A 389 1.40 4.93 9.71
CA THR A 389 2.08 5.47 10.89
C THR A 389 3.22 4.57 11.35
N GLN A 390 3.65 3.61 10.52
CA GLN A 390 4.67 2.65 10.91
C GLN A 390 6.01 3.33 11.16
N PRO A 391 6.56 3.28 12.39
CA PRO A 391 7.82 3.92 12.71
C PRO A 391 8.96 3.46 11.80
N GLY A 392 9.68 4.41 11.22
CA GLY A 392 10.82 4.15 10.34
C GLY A 392 10.48 3.69 8.93
N GLY A 393 9.20 3.44 8.58
CA GLY A 393 8.76 3.09 7.22
C GLY A 393 9.13 1.68 6.75
N PHE A 394 9.70 0.84 7.62
CA PHE A 394 10.08 -0.52 7.28
C PHE A 394 8.89 -1.48 7.41
N PRO A 395 8.73 -2.46 6.50
CA PRO A 395 7.62 -3.40 6.58
C PRO A 395 7.80 -4.39 7.72
N THR A 396 6.71 -4.73 8.42
CA THR A 396 6.67 -5.85 9.36
C THR A 396 6.64 -7.15 8.56
N ARG A 397 7.53 -8.09 8.85
CA ARG A 397 7.50 -9.40 8.19
C ARG A 397 6.65 -10.38 8.99
N PHE A 398 6.01 -11.32 8.32
CA PHE A 398 5.29 -12.42 8.96
C PHE A 398 5.73 -13.77 8.39
N SER A 399 5.67 -14.78 9.23
CA SER A 399 5.97 -16.17 8.89
C SER A 399 5.01 -17.07 9.67
N VAL A 400 4.07 -17.70 8.98
CA VAL A 400 3.01 -18.51 9.59
C VAL A 400 2.87 -19.88 8.94
N THR A 401 2.59 -20.89 9.75
CA THR A 401 2.34 -22.27 9.36
C THR A 401 0.91 -22.68 9.74
N PRO A 402 0.37 -23.77 9.16
CA PRO A 402 -0.95 -24.25 9.54
C PRO A 402 -1.07 -24.46 11.06
N ASP A 403 -2.16 -23.97 11.64
CA ASP A 403 -2.44 -24.07 13.06
C ASP A 403 -3.09 -25.43 13.38
N PRO A 404 -2.37 -26.36 14.06
CA PRO A 404 -2.88 -27.69 14.35
C PRO A 404 -4.02 -27.66 15.37
N LEU A 405 -4.15 -26.61 16.19
CA LEU A 405 -5.24 -26.49 17.18
C LEU A 405 -6.61 -26.33 16.51
N TYR A 406 -6.63 -25.85 15.27
CA TYR A 406 -7.83 -25.65 14.47
C TYR A 406 -7.84 -26.56 13.23
N ALA A 407 -7.19 -27.71 13.30
CA ALA A 407 -7.34 -28.76 12.29
C ALA A 407 -8.72 -29.41 12.38
N LEU A 408 -9.31 -29.75 11.23
CA LEU A 408 -10.56 -30.52 11.20
C LEU A 408 -10.25 -31.99 11.54
N PRO A 409 -11.03 -32.65 12.42
CA PRO A 409 -10.85 -34.07 12.69
C PRO A 409 -11.07 -34.92 11.43
N SER A 410 -10.28 -35.99 11.30
CA SER A 410 -10.38 -36.89 10.15
C SER A 410 -11.80 -37.45 9.97
N GLY A 411 -12.30 -37.46 8.74
CA GLY A 411 -13.63 -37.96 8.39
C GLY A 411 -14.80 -37.05 8.79
N LYS A 412 -14.54 -35.83 9.25
CA LYS A 412 -15.58 -34.80 9.49
C LYS A 412 -15.69 -33.86 8.30
N VAL A 413 -16.89 -33.29 8.12
CA VAL A 413 -17.20 -32.23 7.15
C VAL A 413 -17.60 -30.99 7.93
N PRO A 414 -17.00 -29.81 7.68
CA PRO A 414 -17.29 -28.60 8.44
C PRO A 414 -18.75 -28.19 8.28
N ASN A 415 -19.48 -28.11 9.39
CA ASN A 415 -20.86 -27.59 9.44
C ASN A 415 -21.16 -26.93 10.78
N ALA A 416 -22.16 -26.03 10.81
CA ALA A 416 -22.52 -25.29 12.03
C ALA A 416 -22.96 -26.21 13.19
N ALA A 417 -23.57 -27.37 12.89
CA ALA A 417 -24.00 -28.32 13.90
C ALA A 417 -22.82 -28.94 14.68
N LEU A 418 -21.63 -29.06 14.08
CA LEU A 418 -20.43 -29.55 14.77
C LEU A 418 -19.90 -28.61 15.85
N ILE A 419 -20.27 -27.33 15.78
CA ILE A 419 -19.75 -26.27 16.64
C ILE A 419 -20.82 -25.67 17.56
N VAL A 420 -21.97 -26.35 17.68
CA VAL A 420 -23.03 -25.97 18.63
C VAL A 420 -22.51 -26.02 20.06
N GLY A 421 -22.81 -24.97 20.81
CA GLY A 421 -22.46 -24.88 22.22
C GLY A 421 -22.42 -23.46 22.75
N THR A 422 -22.19 -23.37 24.06
CA THR A 422 -21.91 -22.11 24.74
C THR A 422 -20.40 -22.00 24.98
N TYR A 423 -19.82 -20.86 24.65
CA TYR A 423 -18.40 -20.59 24.69
C TYR A 423 -18.14 -19.34 25.53
N LYS A 424 -17.16 -19.39 26.41
CA LYS A 424 -16.76 -18.25 27.24
C LYS A 424 -15.32 -17.88 26.92
N MET A 425 -15.06 -16.60 26.70
CA MET A 425 -13.68 -16.11 26.54
C MET A 425 -12.86 -16.38 27.79
N ALA A 426 -11.59 -16.77 27.60
CA ALA A 426 -10.65 -16.99 28.70
C ALA A 426 -10.10 -15.68 29.31
N GLY A 427 -10.27 -14.55 28.63
CA GLY A 427 -9.82 -13.22 29.07
C GLY A 427 -10.75 -12.10 28.61
N THR A 428 -10.37 -10.85 28.91
CA THR A 428 -11.05 -9.65 28.42
C THR A 428 -10.76 -9.47 26.93
N GLY A 429 -11.81 -9.38 26.11
CA GLY A 429 -11.70 -9.07 24.68
C GLY A 429 -11.86 -7.58 24.41
N PHE A 430 -12.16 -7.25 23.15
CA PHE A 430 -12.28 -5.87 22.67
C PHE A 430 -13.22 -5.04 23.55
N GLY A 431 -12.71 -3.94 24.12
CA GLY A 431 -13.43 -3.08 25.07
C GLY A 431 -13.28 -3.47 26.55
N GLY A 432 -12.41 -4.44 26.87
CA GLY A 432 -12.12 -4.85 28.26
C GLY A 432 -13.14 -5.81 28.87
N ASP A 433 -14.07 -6.33 28.07
CA ASP A 433 -15.14 -7.22 28.53
C ASP A 433 -14.88 -8.69 28.24
N THR A 434 -15.30 -9.58 29.16
CA THR A 434 -15.44 -11.00 28.81
C THR A 434 -16.80 -11.23 28.14
N THR A 435 -16.85 -12.13 27.15
CA THR A 435 -18.05 -12.39 26.36
C THR A 435 -18.38 -13.88 26.46
N THR A 436 -19.66 -14.18 26.67
CA THR A 436 -20.21 -15.53 26.55
C THR A 436 -21.10 -15.58 25.31
N LEU A 437 -20.79 -16.49 24.39
CA LEU A 437 -21.53 -16.68 23.14
C LEU A 437 -22.17 -18.07 23.11
N THR A 438 -23.35 -18.17 22.51
CA THR A 438 -24.01 -19.43 22.16
C THR A 438 -24.14 -19.53 20.65
N VAL A 439 -23.70 -20.66 20.10
CA VAL A 439 -23.88 -21.01 18.69
C VAL A 439 -24.98 -22.07 18.59
N PHE A 440 -26.01 -21.76 17.81
CA PHE A 440 -27.14 -22.65 17.55
C PHE A 440 -26.92 -23.49 16.29
N ALA A 441 -27.72 -24.56 16.14
CA ALA A 441 -27.57 -25.52 15.06
C ALA A 441 -27.84 -24.93 13.66
N ASP A 442 -28.64 -23.86 13.59
CA ASP A 442 -28.91 -23.08 12.38
C ASP A 442 -27.80 -22.04 12.07
N GLY A 443 -26.75 -22.00 12.90
CA GLY A 443 -25.64 -21.07 12.77
C GLY A 443 -25.86 -19.72 13.43
N ALA A 444 -27.01 -19.46 14.08
CA ALA A 444 -27.19 -18.22 14.82
C ALA A 444 -26.16 -18.12 15.96
N ILE A 445 -25.59 -16.93 16.13
CA ILE A 445 -24.72 -16.58 17.25
C ILE A 445 -25.48 -15.57 18.10
N THR A 446 -25.64 -15.86 19.38
CA THR A 446 -26.09 -14.87 20.37
C THR A 446 -25.13 -14.82 21.54
N GLY A 447 -25.20 -13.78 22.37
CA GLY A 447 -24.39 -13.75 23.58
C GLY A 447 -24.55 -12.49 24.40
N LEU A 448 -23.76 -12.41 25.47
CA LEU A 448 -23.73 -11.30 26.39
C LEU A 448 -22.29 -11.00 26.84
N THR A 449 -21.93 -9.73 26.88
CA THR A 449 -20.69 -9.27 27.51
C THR A 449 -20.87 -9.06 29.01
N THR A 450 -19.79 -8.97 29.77
CA THR A 450 -19.82 -8.62 31.20
C THR A 450 -20.43 -7.24 31.48
N SER A 451 -20.31 -6.30 30.54
CA SER A 451 -20.94 -4.98 30.59
C SER A 451 -22.42 -4.96 30.18
N GLY A 452 -22.98 -6.08 29.75
CA GLY A 452 -24.39 -6.19 29.37
C GLY A 452 -24.71 -5.86 27.90
N CYS A 453 -23.71 -5.81 27.03
CA CYS A 453 -23.93 -5.75 25.58
C CYS A 453 -24.45 -7.09 25.07
N GLU A 454 -25.55 -7.07 24.34
CA GLU A 454 -26.02 -8.24 23.59
C GLU A 454 -25.13 -8.43 22.36
N VAL A 455 -24.85 -9.68 22.02
CA VAL A 455 -24.12 -10.04 20.80
C VAL A 455 -25.07 -10.77 19.87
N ALA A 456 -25.02 -10.42 18.59
CA ALA A 456 -25.73 -11.12 17.53
C ALA A 456 -24.79 -11.36 16.35
N GLY A 457 -24.98 -12.48 15.64
CA GLY A 457 -24.26 -12.79 14.41
C GLY A 457 -24.77 -14.08 13.78
N LYS A 458 -24.22 -14.45 12.63
CA LYS A 458 -24.58 -15.68 11.93
C LYS A 458 -23.37 -16.36 11.32
N LEU A 459 -23.29 -17.67 11.52
CA LEU A 459 -22.40 -18.55 10.77
C LEU A 459 -23.11 -18.99 9.51
N LEU A 460 -22.51 -18.65 8.37
CA LEU A 460 -22.84 -19.27 7.10
C LEU A 460 -22.18 -20.65 7.05
N GLY A 461 -22.85 -21.58 6.37
CA GLY A 461 -22.46 -22.99 6.31
C GLY A 461 -21.12 -23.25 5.59
N GLU A 462 -20.98 -24.48 5.07
CA GLU A 462 -19.72 -24.95 4.47
C GLU A 462 -19.24 -24.03 3.33
N LEU A 463 -17.96 -23.64 3.38
CA LEU A 463 -17.31 -22.77 2.39
C LEU A 463 -16.71 -23.53 1.19
N GLY A 464 -17.08 -24.80 1.02
CA GLY A 464 -16.59 -25.68 -0.05
C GLY A 464 -15.09 -26.00 0.02
N SER A 465 -14.40 -25.68 1.13
CA SER A 465 -12.96 -25.87 1.29
C SER A 465 -12.58 -27.19 1.98
N GLY A 466 -13.52 -27.86 2.65
CA GLY A 466 -13.22 -29.00 3.54
C GLY A 466 -12.37 -28.63 4.76
N LEU A 467 -12.10 -27.35 5.00
CA LEU A 467 -11.32 -26.84 6.12
C LEU A 467 -12.22 -26.51 7.31
N ASN A 468 -11.66 -26.52 8.52
CA ASN A 468 -12.31 -26.02 9.73
C ASN A 468 -12.38 -24.49 9.75
N LEU A 469 -13.16 -23.95 8.81
CA LEU A 469 -13.39 -22.53 8.57
C LEU A 469 -14.87 -22.33 8.26
N TYR A 470 -15.48 -21.38 8.97
CA TYR A 470 -16.88 -20.98 8.82
C TYR A 470 -16.90 -19.48 8.52
N ARG A 471 -17.83 -19.03 7.68
CA ARG A 471 -18.00 -17.60 7.44
C ARG A 471 -18.91 -17.01 8.50
N VAL A 472 -18.53 -15.86 9.03
CA VAL A 472 -19.33 -15.11 10.00
C VAL A 472 -19.85 -13.86 9.30
N GLU A 473 -21.14 -13.59 9.44
CA GLU A 473 -21.79 -12.38 8.94
C GLU A 473 -22.62 -11.71 10.04
N ALA A 474 -22.82 -10.40 9.85
CA ALA A 474 -23.63 -9.55 10.71
C ALA A 474 -23.29 -9.66 12.21
N PHE A 475 -22.01 -9.93 12.52
CA PHE A 475 -21.56 -10.01 13.90
C PHE A 475 -21.50 -8.60 14.50
N GLY A 476 -22.17 -8.36 15.60
CA GLY A 476 -22.24 -7.04 16.19
C GLY A 476 -22.65 -7.05 17.65
N TYR A 477 -22.48 -5.90 18.28
CA TYR A 477 -22.90 -5.63 19.66
C TYR A 477 -24.14 -4.75 19.62
N LEU A 478 -25.10 -5.02 20.49
CA LEU A 478 -26.38 -4.34 20.56
C LEU A 478 -26.61 -3.85 21.99
N ASN A 479 -27.36 -2.75 22.11
CA ASN A 479 -27.87 -2.34 23.41
C ASN A 479 -28.89 -3.38 23.88
N SER A 480 -28.71 -3.90 25.08
CA SER A 480 -29.77 -4.70 25.69
C SER A 480 -30.92 -3.78 26.10
N PRO A 481 -32.17 -4.08 25.71
CA PRO A 481 -33.34 -3.29 26.12
C PRO A 481 -33.57 -3.29 27.64
N ASN A 482 -32.91 -4.17 28.39
CA ASN A 482 -33.08 -4.35 29.84
C ASN A 482 -31.80 -4.07 30.66
N ALA A 483 -30.71 -3.59 30.06
CA ALA A 483 -29.46 -3.35 30.79
C ALA A 483 -29.44 -1.97 31.49
N PRO A 484 -28.91 -1.88 32.72
CA PRO A 484 -28.77 -0.62 33.45
C PRO A 484 -27.67 0.31 32.88
N ILE A 485 -26.87 -0.15 31.91
CA ILE A 485 -25.75 0.58 31.30
C ILE A 485 -25.90 0.52 29.78
N THR A 486 -25.74 1.66 29.09
CA THR A 486 -25.67 1.72 27.62
C THR A 486 -24.41 1.01 27.12
N CYS A 487 -24.57 0.10 26.16
CA CYS A 487 -23.48 -0.69 25.60
C CYS A 487 -22.54 0.18 24.75
N GLY A 488 -21.33 0.47 25.23
CA GLY A 488 -20.34 1.28 24.50
C GLY A 488 -19.94 0.68 23.14
N LEU A 489 -19.97 -0.65 23.03
CA LEU A 489 -19.66 -1.39 21.80
C LEU A 489 -20.79 -1.37 20.76
N SER A 490 -22.02 -1.00 21.15
CA SER A 490 -23.20 -1.07 20.28
C SER A 490 -23.23 -0.06 19.14
N SER A 491 -22.33 0.93 19.18
CA SER A 491 -22.15 1.94 18.14
C SER A 491 -21.31 1.42 16.95
N GLY A 492 -20.70 0.24 17.07
CA GLY A 492 -19.87 -0.35 16.02
C GLY A 492 -20.70 -0.86 14.82
N PRO A 493 -20.12 -0.85 13.60
CA PRO A 493 -20.77 -1.44 12.44
C PRO A 493 -20.95 -2.96 12.59
N PRO A 494 -21.92 -3.56 11.88
CA PRO A 494 -21.94 -5.00 11.65
C PRO A 494 -20.63 -5.47 11.02
N GLN A 495 -20.13 -6.59 11.51
CA GLN A 495 -18.84 -7.15 11.15
C GLN A 495 -18.99 -8.48 10.42
N SER A 496 -18.01 -8.82 9.58
CA SER A 496 -17.94 -10.10 8.88
C SER A 496 -16.52 -10.67 8.96
N GLY A 497 -16.38 -11.97 8.77
CA GLY A 497 -15.08 -12.63 8.84
C GLY A 497 -15.20 -14.14 8.94
N SER A 498 -14.43 -14.74 9.85
CA SER A 498 -14.27 -16.18 9.95
C SER A 498 -14.51 -16.70 11.36
N ALA A 499 -14.86 -17.98 11.46
CA ALA A 499 -14.79 -18.75 12.68
C ALA A 499 -14.06 -20.08 12.44
N SER A 500 -13.47 -20.62 13.51
CA SER A 500 -12.78 -21.91 13.51
C SER A 500 -12.92 -22.57 14.88
N ALA A 501 -13.17 -23.89 14.92
CA ALA A 501 -13.38 -24.61 16.16
C ALA A 501 -12.15 -25.39 16.63
N GLN A 502 -11.99 -25.58 17.93
CA GLN A 502 -11.02 -26.51 18.48
C GLN A 502 -11.72 -27.82 18.83
N PHE A 503 -11.10 -28.94 18.51
CA PHE A 503 -11.63 -30.27 18.78
C PHE A 503 -10.69 -31.04 19.71
N ASP A 504 -11.27 -31.85 20.59
CA ASP A 504 -10.51 -32.85 21.33
C ASP A 504 -10.13 -34.04 20.44
N ALA A 505 -9.38 -34.99 21.02
CA ALA A 505 -8.95 -36.20 20.33
C ALA A 505 -10.12 -37.09 19.84
N ASN A 506 -11.33 -36.91 20.38
CA ASN A 506 -12.53 -37.64 19.98
C ASN A 506 -13.35 -36.90 18.91
N GLY A 507 -12.87 -35.74 18.44
CA GLY A 507 -13.57 -34.90 17.49
C GLY A 507 -14.77 -34.14 18.09
N LYS A 508 -14.82 -33.99 19.42
CA LYS A 508 -15.80 -33.14 20.10
C LYS A 508 -15.27 -31.72 20.19
N VAL A 509 -16.12 -30.74 19.86
CA VAL A 509 -15.75 -29.33 19.95
C VAL A 509 -15.52 -28.93 21.42
N ILE A 510 -14.38 -28.30 21.69
CA ILE A 510 -13.93 -27.84 23.02
C ILE A 510 -13.61 -26.34 23.05
N GLY A 511 -13.52 -25.69 21.89
CA GLY A 511 -13.24 -24.26 21.81
C GLY A 511 -13.70 -23.66 20.49
N LEU A 512 -13.73 -22.34 20.44
CA LEU A 512 -14.17 -21.57 19.28
C LEU A 512 -13.36 -20.28 19.17
N ARG A 513 -12.96 -19.97 17.93
CA ARG A 513 -12.40 -18.68 17.55
C ARG A 513 -13.32 -17.99 16.55
N ILE A 514 -13.60 -16.71 16.75
CA ILE A 514 -14.33 -15.86 15.80
C ILE A 514 -13.48 -14.60 15.57
N LEU A 515 -13.20 -14.30 14.31
CA LEU A 515 -12.40 -13.16 13.85
C LEU A 515 -13.24 -12.35 12.87
N THR A 516 -13.66 -11.15 13.25
CA THR A 516 -14.55 -10.32 12.42
C THR A 516 -14.09 -8.87 12.39
N ALA A 517 -14.37 -8.18 11.29
CA ALA A 517 -14.15 -6.75 11.14
C ALA A 517 -15.30 -6.10 10.36
N GLY A 518 -15.51 -4.81 10.59
CA GLY A 518 -16.55 -4.01 9.94
C GLY A 518 -16.13 -2.55 9.76
N LEU A 519 -16.73 -1.92 8.74
CA LEU A 519 -16.61 -0.50 8.44
C LEU A 519 -18.02 0.05 8.21
N SER A 520 -18.40 1.08 8.95
CA SER A 520 -19.66 1.79 8.75
C SER A 520 -19.57 2.75 7.57
N VAL A 521 -20.72 3.17 7.04
CA VAL A 521 -20.80 4.23 6.02
C VAL A 521 -20.17 5.55 6.50
N ALA A 522 -20.23 5.81 7.82
CA ALA A 522 -19.66 7.00 8.45
C ALA A 522 -18.16 6.88 8.75
N GLY A 523 -17.48 5.82 8.30
CA GLY A 523 -16.03 5.63 8.51
C GLY A 523 -15.65 4.91 9.81
N THR A 524 -16.59 4.73 10.75
CA THR A 524 -16.32 3.99 12.01
C THR A 524 -15.93 2.55 11.75
N ARG A 525 -14.81 2.11 12.31
CA ARG A 525 -14.32 0.72 12.25
C ARG A 525 -14.53 -0.01 13.56
N ALA A 526 -14.83 -1.30 13.45
CA ALA A 526 -14.81 -2.24 14.56
C ALA A 526 -14.15 -3.54 14.12
N HIS A 527 -13.52 -4.22 15.07
CA HIS A 527 -13.07 -5.60 14.89
C HIS A 527 -13.35 -6.39 16.16
N THR A 528 -13.45 -7.71 16.05
CA THR A 528 -13.62 -8.62 17.17
C THR A 528 -12.71 -9.81 16.99
N VAL A 529 -11.97 -10.11 18.06
CA VAL A 529 -11.25 -11.35 18.25
C VAL A 529 -11.88 -12.03 19.46
N PHE A 530 -12.59 -13.13 19.20
CA PHE A 530 -13.12 -14.00 20.23
C PHE A 530 -12.33 -15.29 20.23
N VAL A 531 -11.78 -15.69 21.38
CA VAL A 531 -11.18 -17.00 21.61
C VAL A 531 -11.76 -17.55 22.90
N GLY A 532 -12.62 -18.56 22.79
CA GLY A 532 -13.40 -19.07 23.92
C GLY A 532 -13.35 -20.58 24.07
N ALA A 533 -13.40 -21.03 25.32
CA ALA A 533 -13.54 -22.43 25.67
C ALA A 533 -15.02 -22.81 25.77
N LYS A 534 -15.36 -24.00 25.29
CA LYS A 534 -16.71 -24.54 25.42
C LYS A 534 -17.02 -24.76 26.90
N GLN A 535 -18.14 -24.22 27.35
CA GLN A 535 -18.65 -24.45 28.68
C GLN A 535 -19.19 -25.88 28.75
N THR A 536 -18.79 -26.62 29.77
CA THR A 536 -19.50 -27.83 30.16
C THR A 536 -20.85 -27.39 30.70
N THR A 537 -21.93 -27.90 30.11
CA THR A 537 -23.27 -27.78 30.72
C THR A 537 -23.16 -28.27 32.17
N PRO A 538 -23.66 -27.51 33.16
CA PRO A 538 -23.75 -28.01 34.53
C PRO A 538 -24.49 -29.34 34.63
#